data_AF-A0A920UD24-F1
#
_entry.id   AF-A0A920UD24-F1
#
_cell.length_a   1.000
_cell.length_b   1.000
_cell.length_c   1.000
_cell.angle_alpha   90.00
_cell.angle_beta   90.00
_cell.angle_gamma   90.00
#
_symmetry.space_group_name_H-M   'P 1'
#
loop_
_entity.id
_entity.type
_entity.pdbx_description
1 polymer ?
#
loop_
_entity_poly.entity_id
_entity_poly.type
_entity_poly.pdbx_seq_one_letter_code
_entity_poly.pdbx_strand_id
1 'polypeptide(L)'
;MLARSVENIILSEIIQVTDNPFALVECVKDEDLCKVHQCCPTQRSLIALHNKIQQFLEETTLAAIIKDAQIINPNFEDSVYEIAHLS
;
A
#
# COMPACT_ATOMS: atom_id res chain seq x y z
N MET A 1 14.16 9.78 12.67
CA MET A 1 14.73 9.10 11.47
C MET A 1 14.00 7.78 11.27
N LEU A 2 13.89 7.30 10.02
CA LEU A 2 13.33 5.98 9.71
C LEU A 2 14.34 4.88 10.05
N ALA A 3 13.84 3.71 10.44
CA ALA A 3 14.67 2.55 10.79
C ALA A 3 15.28 1.83 9.56
N ARG A 4 14.70 2.06 8.37
CA ARG A 4 15.12 1.50 7.07
C ARG A 4 15.10 2.62 6.02
N SER A 5 15.84 2.42 4.94
CA SER A 5 15.81 3.30 3.76
C SER A 5 14.42 3.31 3.11
N VAL A 6 14.00 4.44 2.54
CA VAL A 6 12.68 4.61 1.90
C VAL A 6 12.51 3.72 0.66
N GLU A 7 13.60 3.32 0.02
CA GLU A 7 13.65 2.38 -1.12
C GLU A 7 13.37 0.94 -0.68
N ASN A 8 13.53 0.65 0.62
CA ASN A 8 13.34 -0.69 1.18
C ASN A 8 12.05 -0.81 1.98
N ILE A 9 11.24 0.24 2.11
CA ILE A 9 9.95 0.19 2.80
C ILE A 9 8.86 -0.01 1.74
N ILE A 10 8.17 -1.15 1.78
CA ILE A 10 7.15 -1.52 0.79
C ILE A 10 5.77 -1.04 1.26
N LEU A 11 4.92 -0.59 0.34
CA LEU A 11 3.58 -0.09 0.65
C LEU A 11 2.71 -1.14 1.34
N SER A 12 2.79 -2.41 0.95
CA SER A 12 2.10 -3.50 1.65
C SER A 12 2.51 -3.63 3.12
N GLU A 13 3.79 -3.41 3.47
CA GLU A 13 4.26 -3.39 4.86
C GLU A 13 3.63 -2.23 5.64
N ILE A 14 3.49 -1.06 5.01
CA ILE A 14 2.85 0.12 5.61
C ILE A 14 1.38 -0.20 5.91
N ILE A 15 0.63 -0.65 4.90
CA ILE A 15 -0.80 -0.99 5.03
C ILE A 15 -1.02 -2.06 6.10
N GLN A 16 -0.16 -3.08 6.17
CA GLN A 16 -0.29 -4.13 7.17
C GLN A 16 -0.10 -3.63 8.62
N VAL A 17 0.69 -2.59 8.83
CA VAL A 17 0.94 -2.03 10.17
C VAL A 17 -0.08 -0.96 10.55
N THR A 18 -0.59 -0.20 9.59
CA THR A 18 -1.60 0.85 9.84
C THR A 18 -3.02 0.31 9.87
N ASP A 19 -3.30 -0.69 9.03
CA ASP A 19 -4.59 -1.30 8.82
C ASP A 19 -4.47 -2.83 8.93
N ASN A 20 -5.32 -3.57 8.22
CA ASN A 20 -5.20 -5.02 8.08
C ASN A 20 -4.49 -5.37 6.76
N PRO A 21 -3.93 -6.60 6.64
CA PRO A 21 -3.47 -7.12 5.36
C PRO A 21 -4.52 -6.94 4.27
N PHE A 22 -4.09 -6.45 3.10
CA PHE A 22 -5.00 -6.15 2.01
C PHE A 22 -5.80 -7.39 1.59
N ALA A 23 -7.13 -7.24 1.56
CA ALA A 23 -8.05 -8.26 1.08
C ALA A 23 -9.26 -7.60 0.43
N LEU A 24 -9.24 -7.50 -0.91
CA LEU A 24 -10.40 -7.01 -1.66
C LEU A 24 -11.67 -7.87 -1.42
N VAL A 25 -11.51 -9.19 -1.34
CA VAL A 25 -12.57 -10.16 -1.06
C VAL A 25 -12.01 -11.26 -0.18
N GLU A 26 -12.81 -11.82 0.73
CA GLU A 26 -12.33 -12.89 1.62
C GLU A 26 -12.11 -14.22 0.89
N CYS A 27 -12.85 -14.47 -0.21
CA CYS A 27 -12.71 -15.70 -1.01
C CYS A 27 -11.39 -15.82 -1.78
N VAL A 28 -10.50 -14.83 -1.70
CA VAL A 28 -9.14 -14.95 -2.23
C VAL A 28 -8.22 -15.72 -1.29
N LYS A 29 -8.50 -15.69 0.02
CA LYS A 29 -7.72 -16.40 1.03
C LYS A 29 -8.18 -17.85 1.14
N ASP A 30 -9.50 -18.02 1.18
CA ASP A 30 -10.17 -19.31 1.33
C ASP A 30 -11.58 -19.21 0.73
N GLU A 31 -11.91 -20.11 -0.19
CA GLU A 31 -13.21 -20.11 -0.88
C GLU A 31 -14.38 -20.30 0.11
N ASP A 32 -14.18 -21.02 1.21
CA ASP A 32 -15.20 -21.29 2.22
C ASP A 32 -15.60 -20.05 3.03
N LEU A 33 -14.77 -18.98 2.98
CA LEU A 33 -15.11 -17.69 3.57
C LEU A 33 -16.21 -16.95 2.79
N CYS A 34 -16.54 -17.42 1.57
CA CYS A 34 -17.65 -16.90 0.77
C CYS A 34 -18.73 -17.97 0.59
N LYS A 35 -19.85 -17.80 1.29
CA LYS A 35 -21.00 -18.73 1.25
C LYS A 35 -21.61 -18.96 -0.13
N VAL A 36 -21.29 -18.11 -1.11
CA VAL A 36 -21.83 -18.17 -2.47
C VAL A 36 -20.77 -18.48 -3.52
N HIS A 37 -19.56 -18.90 -3.13
CA HIS A 37 -18.44 -19.12 -4.06
C HIS A 37 -18.85 -20.01 -5.26
N GLN A 38 -19.66 -21.05 -5.03
CA GLN A 38 -20.15 -21.97 -6.07
C GLN A 38 -21.02 -21.32 -7.16
N CYS A 39 -21.68 -20.20 -6.86
CA CYS A 39 -22.58 -19.51 -7.79
C CYS A 39 -22.23 -18.03 -7.96
N CYS A 40 -21.07 -17.58 -7.48
CA CYS A 40 -20.63 -16.20 -7.56
C CYS A 40 -20.08 -15.90 -8.97
N PRO A 41 -20.84 -15.20 -9.84
CA PRO A 41 -20.41 -15.00 -11.23
C PRO A 41 -19.18 -14.09 -11.34
N THR A 42 -18.86 -13.35 -10.28
CA THR A 42 -17.77 -12.38 -10.23
C THR A 42 -16.51 -12.90 -9.52
N GLN A 43 -16.53 -14.09 -8.91
CA GLN A 43 -15.42 -14.60 -8.07
C GLN A 43 -14.08 -14.51 -8.81
N ARG A 44 -14.01 -15.10 -10.02
CA ARG A 44 -12.77 -15.11 -10.81
C ARG A 44 -12.27 -13.70 -11.14
N SER A 45 -13.18 -12.79 -11.49
CA SER A 45 -12.84 -11.40 -11.80
C SER A 45 -12.35 -10.65 -10.56
N LEU A 46 -12.96 -10.89 -9.40
CA LEU A 46 -12.58 -10.27 -8.13
C LEU A 46 -11.24 -10.81 -7.62
N ILE A 47 -10.97 -12.12 -7.76
CA ILE A 47 -9.65 -12.70 -7.47
C ILE A 47 -8.58 -12.11 -8.39
N ALA A 48 -8.87 -12.02 -9.70
CA ALA A 48 -7.92 -11.43 -10.65
C ALA A 48 -7.63 -9.95 -10.34
N LEU A 49 -8.65 -9.18 -9.93
CA LEU A 49 -8.50 -7.78 -9.51
C LEU A 49 -7.70 -7.68 -8.20
N HIS A 50 -8.01 -8.54 -7.22
CA HIS A 50 -7.25 -8.63 -5.96
C HIS A 50 -5.77 -8.82 -6.26
N ASN A 51 -5.40 -9.80 -7.07
CA ASN A 51 -4.00 -10.12 -7.38
C ASN A 51 -3.27 -8.94 -8.02
N LYS A 52 -3.93 -8.19 -8.90
CA LYS A 52 -3.34 -7.00 -9.53
C LYS A 52 -3.09 -5.88 -8.53
N ILE A 53 -4.04 -5.64 -7.61
CA ILE A 53 -3.87 -4.63 -6.57
C ILE A 53 -2.77 -5.07 -5.60
N GLN A 54 -2.79 -6.34 -5.15
CA GLN A 54 -1.79 -6.89 -4.25
C GLN A 54 -0.38 -6.77 -4.83
N GLN A 55 -0.20 -7.15 -6.11
CA GLN A 55 1.08 -7.01 -6.80
C GLN A 55 1.56 -5.54 -6.80
N PHE A 56 0.67 -4.59 -7.12
CA PHE A 56 1.01 -3.17 -7.06
C PHE A 56 1.47 -2.74 -5.66
N LEU A 57 0.78 -3.19 -4.60
CA LEU A 57 1.13 -2.87 -3.21
C LEU A 57 2.48 -3.48 -2.79
N GLU A 58 2.81 -4.67 -3.30
CA GLU A 58 4.06 -5.39 -3.01
C GLU A 58 5.26 -4.85 -3.80
N GLU A 59 5.04 -4.27 -4.98
CA GLU A 59 6.09 -3.70 -5.82
C GLU A 59 6.35 -2.20 -5.56
N THR A 60 5.42 -1.51 -4.90
CA THR A 60 5.53 -0.06 -4.62
C THR A 60 6.30 0.20 -3.32
N THR A 61 7.31 1.08 -3.39
CA THR A 61 8.10 1.51 -2.22
C THR A 61 7.67 2.89 -1.74
N LEU A 62 8.00 3.23 -0.48
CA LEU A 62 7.79 4.57 0.06
C LEU A 62 8.51 5.65 -0.76
N ALA A 63 9.69 5.35 -1.31
CA ALA A 63 10.42 6.24 -2.20
C ALA A 63 9.61 6.59 -3.47
N ALA A 64 8.95 5.60 -4.08
CA ALA A 64 8.11 5.82 -5.26
C ALA A 64 6.94 6.75 -4.95
N ILE A 65 6.29 6.57 -3.79
CA ILE A 65 5.17 7.42 -3.33
C ILE A 65 5.63 8.87 -3.13
N ILE A 66 6.77 9.08 -2.46
CA ILE A 66 7.34 10.42 -2.23
C ILE A 66 7.63 11.11 -3.57
N LYS A 67 8.25 10.39 -4.51
CA LYS A 67 8.56 10.91 -5.84
C LYS A 67 7.30 11.34 -6.59
N ASP A 68 6.25 10.54 -6.56
CA ASP A 68 4.97 10.86 -7.21
C ASP A 68 4.30 12.08 -6.56
N ALA A 69 4.37 12.22 -5.23
CA ALA A 69 3.85 13.38 -4.51
C ALA A 69 4.56 14.69 -4.89
N GLN A 70 5.88 14.64 -5.10
CA GLN A 70 6.67 15.80 -5.54
C GLN A 70 6.35 16.23 -6.97
N ILE A 71 6.00 15.29 -7.86
CA ILE A 71 5.54 15.60 -9.22
C ILE A 71 4.21 16.38 -9.18
N ILE A 72 3.32 16.03 -8.25
CA ILE A 72 2.00 16.67 -8.11
C ILE A 72 2.09 18.02 -7.38
N ASN A 73 3.07 18.19 -6.47
CA ASN A 73 3.35 19.45 -5.77
C ASN A 73 4.85 19.77 -5.81
N PRO A 74 5.32 20.52 -6.83
CA PRO A 74 6.74 20.87 -6.95
C PRO A 74 7.26 21.80 -5.82
N ASN A 75 6.38 22.31 -4.95
CA ASN A 75 6.72 23.23 -3.87
C ASN A 75 7.00 22.54 -2.51
N PHE A 76 7.12 21.22 -2.45
CA PHE A 76 7.77 20.57 -1.30
C PHE A 76 9.29 20.77 -1.42
N GLU A 77 9.75 22.03 -1.35
CA GLU A 77 11.13 22.32 -1.02
C GLU A 77 11.38 21.79 0.39
N ASP A 78 12.50 21.09 0.55
CA ASP A 78 12.97 20.55 1.82
C ASP A 78 12.85 21.63 2.90
N SER A 79 11.81 21.52 3.75
CA SER A 79 11.83 22.12 5.07
C SER A 79 12.91 21.35 5.83
N VAL A 80 14.16 21.75 5.58
CA VAL A 80 15.28 21.55 6.47
C VAL A 80 14.73 21.93 7.82
N TYR A 81 14.61 20.93 8.67
CA TYR A 81 14.23 21.07 10.07
C TYR A 81 14.92 22.32 10.63
N GLU A 82 14.16 23.42 10.73
CA GLU A 82 14.49 24.48 11.67
C GLU A 82 14.25 23.87 13.04
N ILE A 83 15.23 23.10 13.48
CA ILE A 83 15.50 22.90 14.89
C ILE A 83 15.79 24.31 15.38
N ALA A 84 14.76 24.98 15.87
CA ALA A 84 14.87 26.22 16.59
C ALA A 84 15.80 25.98 17.77
N HIS A 85 17.08 26.24 17.53
CA HIS A 85 18.05 26.46 18.57
C HIS A 85 17.67 27.77 19.28
N LEU A 86 17.47 27.65 20.60
CA LEU A 86 17.59 28.68 21.63
C LEU A 86 16.42 29.65 21.82
N SER A 87 15.65 29.43 22.89
CA SER A 87 15.82 30.18 24.16
C SER A 87 15.20 29.41 25.32
#